data_AF-A0A1W9RYM1-F1
#
_entry.id   AF-A0A1W9RYM1-F1
#
_cell.length_a   1.000
_cell.length_b   1.000
_cell.length_c   1.000
_cell.angle_alpha   90.00
_cell.angle_beta   90.00
_cell.angle_gamma   90.00
#
_symmetry.space_group_name_H-M   'P 1'
#
loop_
_entity.id
_entity.type
_entity.pdbx_description
1 polymer ?
#
loop_
_entity_poly.entity_id
_entity_poly.type
_entity_poly.pdbx_seq_one_letter_code
_entity_poly.pdbx_strand_id
1 'polypeptide(L)'
;VGVVLPPDDRDENNRISRMLLVGGRQKSLIFSEIQARPVSPEPEWIEFRNISFEPISLVSWGITDHTDTVYFDVDVTVGSGEFFIITEDSLGFRNVWAEAVCQVYELGDWLTLNNAGDSLFLLDEHNLEVESVIYTSDWFSGCDRGVSLERVNSFGDSRDKENWWCSRSPDGATPCSENTTPQASWENVLMNITPNPFDPRQEQAAIELYLPREATRVTLKVYDLDGRLVRIIADNERASTLFHWDGKDKRDKYVLSGVYVIFARIEGDRVFSVKHSVVVGRRR
;
A
#
# COMPACT_ATOMS: atom_id res chain seq x y z
N VAL A 1 -6.34 -2.19 -24.41
CA VAL A 1 -7.20 -2.17 -25.61
C VAL A 1 -6.37 -1.60 -26.75
N GLY A 2 -6.16 -2.36 -27.83
CA GLY A 2 -5.32 -1.94 -28.95
C GLY A 2 -6.16 -1.39 -30.10
N VAL A 3 -5.72 -0.31 -30.72
CA VAL A 3 -6.21 0.16 -32.02
C VAL A 3 -5.09 -0.08 -33.02
N VAL A 4 -5.42 -0.74 -34.13
CA VAL A 4 -4.50 -0.92 -35.27
C VAL A 4 -4.62 0.32 -36.14
N LEU A 5 -3.52 1.03 -36.37
CA LEU A 5 -3.47 2.14 -37.32
C LEU A 5 -3.16 1.62 -38.73
N PRO A 6 -3.58 2.32 -39.79
CA PRO A 6 -3.31 1.91 -41.18
C PRO A 6 -1.81 1.85 -41.45
N PRO A 7 -1.32 0.90 -42.27
CA PRO A 7 0.11 0.78 -42.58
C PRO A 7 0.63 2.02 -43.32
N ASP A 8 1.73 2.58 -42.82
CA ASP A 8 2.62 3.48 -43.56
C ASP A 8 3.95 2.77 -43.87
N ASP A 9 4.85 3.43 -44.61
CA ASP A 9 6.17 2.88 -44.99
C ASP A 9 7.17 2.76 -43.80
N ARG A 10 6.70 2.85 -42.55
CA ARG A 10 7.51 2.70 -41.33
C ARG A 10 6.91 1.66 -40.40
N ASP A 11 7.02 0.39 -40.77
CA ASP A 11 6.54 -0.76 -39.98
C ASP A 11 6.97 -0.76 -38.49
N GLU A 12 8.04 -0.05 -38.15
CA GLU A 12 8.59 0.05 -36.80
C GLU A 12 7.72 0.83 -35.81
N ASN A 13 6.80 1.70 -36.26
CA ASN A 13 5.98 2.54 -35.37
C ASN A 13 4.48 2.16 -35.35
N ASN A 14 4.07 1.13 -36.10
CA ASN A 14 2.66 0.71 -36.25
C ASN A 14 2.09 -0.06 -35.04
N ARG A 15 2.74 0.05 -33.88
CA ARG A 15 2.27 -0.48 -32.60
C ARG A 15 2.51 0.53 -31.49
N ILE A 16 1.44 1.20 -31.07
CA ILE A 16 1.41 1.85 -29.75
C ILE A 16 0.87 0.83 -28.75
N SER A 17 1.75 0.30 -27.89
CA SER A 17 1.35 -0.51 -26.76
C SER A 17 1.28 0.37 -25.52
N ARG A 18 0.07 0.62 -25.00
CA ARG A 18 -0.09 1.05 -23.61
C ARG A 18 -0.15 -0.20 -22.75
N MET A 19 0.77 -0.30 -21.78
CA MET A 19 0.62 -1.25 -20.68
C MET A 19 -0.59 -0.80 -19.87
N LEU A 20 -1.70 -1.52 -19.99
CA LEU A 20 -2.82 -1.38 -19.08
C LEU A 20 -2.50 -2.33 -17.93
N LEU A 21 -2.04 -1.80 -16.81
CA LEU A 21 -1.99 -2.56 -15.56
C LEU A 21 -3.45 -2.86 -15.18
N VAL A 22 -3.92 -4.05 -15.53
CA VAL A 22 -5.23 -4.55 -15.08
C VAL A 22 -5.00 -5.30 -13.79
N GLY A 23 -5.28 -4.59 -12.72
CA GLY A 23 -5.08 -4.93 -11.31
C GLY A 23 -5.06 -3.58 -10.62
N GLY A 24 -5.87 -3.37 -9.58
CA GLY A 24 -5.84 -2.09 -8.84
C GLY A 24 -4.38 -1.75 -8.53
N ARG A 25 -3.97 -0.49 -8.73
CA ARG A 25 -2.66 -0.02 -8.27
C ARG A 25 -2.50 -0.53 -6.84
N GLN A 26 -1.55 -1.42 -6.63
CA GLN A 26 -1.25 -1.90 -5.30
C GLN A 26 -0.77 -0.66 -4.54
N LYS A 27 -1.56 -0.20 -3.57
CA LYS A 27 -1.19 0.96 -2.74
C LYS A 27 0.20 0.67 -2.17
N SER A 28 1.18 1.49 -2.51
CA SER A 28 2.58 1.28 -2.14
C SER A 28 2.93 2.08 -0.89
N LEU A 29 2.58 3.37 -0.90
CA LEU A 29 2.54 4.24 0.27
C LEU A 29 1.10 4.54 0.66
N ILE A 30 0.85 4.64 1.96
CA ILE A 30 -0.46 4.98 2.51
C ILE A 30 -0.36 6.08 3.57
N PHE A 31 -1.41 6.88 3.72
CA PHE A 31 -1.60 7.68 4.94
C PHE A 31 -1.81 6.73 6.12
N SER A 32 -1.08 6.97 7.21
CA SER A 32 -1.11 6.21 8.45
C SER A 32 -1.77 7.01 9.57
N GLU A 33 -1.38 8.27 9.73
CA GLU A 33 -1.84 9.14 10.80
C GLU A 33 -1.84 10.61 10.36
N ILE A 34 -2.79 11.42 10.85
CA ILE A 34 -2.98 12.82 10.47
C ILE A 34 -3.20 13.65 11.74
N GLN A 35 -2.31 14.60 12.00
CA GLN A 35 -2.45 15.58 13.06
C GLN A 35 -2.83 16.95 12.49
N ALA A 36 -4.13 17.17 12.27
CA ALA A 36 -4.68 18.43 11.76
C ALA A 36 -5.14 19.41 12.85
N ARG A 37 -5.11 19.01 14.13
CA ARG A 37 -5.61 19.83 15.25
C ARG A 37 -4.65 19.83 16.45
N PRO A 38 -3.35 20.08 16.25
CA PRO A 38 -2.35 20.01 17.31
C PRO A 38 -2.62 21.04 18.42
N VAL A 39 -2.02 20.82 19.59
CA VAL A 39 -1.94 21.84 20.65
C VAL A 39 -0.56 22.47 20.60
N SER A 40 -0.51 23.80 20.45
CA SER A 40 0.74 24.57 20.49
C SER A 40 1.61 24.13 21.70
N PRO A 41 2.92 23.89 21.51
CA PRO A 41 3.74 24.24 20.35
C PRO A 41 3.85 23.14 19.27
N GLU A 42 3.05 22.08 19.33
CA GLU A 42 3.09 21.03 18.30
C GLU A 42 2.63 21.58 16.93
N PRO A 43 3.37 21.32 15.84
CA PRO A 43 2.97 21.67 14.49
C PRO A 43 1.98 20.66 13.90
N GLU A 44 1.40 20.99 12.75
CA GLU A 44 0.66 20.02 11.94
C GLU A 44 1.60 19.01 11.26
N TRP A 45 1.13 17.79 11.08
CA TRP A 45 1.90 16.75 10.39
C TRP A 45 1.02 15.64 9.83
N ILE A 46 1.58 14.93 8.84
CA ILE A 46 1.01 13.75 8.20
C ILE A 46 2.05 12.64 8.25
N GLU A 47 1.64 11.46 8.70
CA GLU A 47 2.45 10.25 8.63
C GLU A 47 2.01 9.35 7.48
N PHE A 48 3.00 8.79 6.81
CA PHE A 48 2.85 7.78 5.79
C PHE A 48 3.55 6.49 6.18
N ARG A 49 3.09 5.38 5.61
CA ARG A 49 3.71 4.06 5.73
C ARG A 49 3.93 3.44 4.36
N ASN A 50 5.11 2.86 4.15
CA ASN A 50 5.34 1.96 3.03
C ASN A 50 4.78 0.57 3.33
N ILE A 51 3.72 0.18 2.63
CA ILE A 51 3.09 -1.14 2.74
C ILE A 51 3.46 -2.08 1.57
N SER A 52 4.31 -1.60 0.66
CA SER A 52 4.91 -2.45 -0.35
C SER A 52 6.09 -3.24 0.22
N PHE A 53 6.50 -4.26 -0.51
CA PHE A 53 7.63 -5.12 -0.16
C PHE A 53 8.98 -4.56 -0.61
N GLU A 54 8.98 -3.46 -1.38
CA GLU A 54 10.18 -2.86 -1.94
C GLU A 54 10.45 -1.50 -1.30
N PRO A 55 11.73 -1.09 -1.19
CA PRO A 55 12.05 0.29 -0.86
C PRO A 55 11.54 1.23 -1.96
N ILE A 56 10.96 2.36 -1.57
CA ILE A 56 10.41 3.36 -2.48
C ILE A 56 11.26 4.61 -2.41
N SER A 57 11.80 5.05 -3.54
CA SER A 57 12.39 6.39 -3.66
C SER A 57 11.28 7.42 -3.74
N LEU A 58 11.36 8.46 -2.91
CA LEU A 58 10.41 9.57 -2.87
C LEU A 58 10.81 10.72 -3.80
N VAL A 59 11.86 10.58 -4.60
CA VAL A 59 12.30 11.67 -5.50
C VAL A 59 11.13 12.07 -6.41
N SER A 60 10.79 13.37 -6.42
CA SER A 60 9.67 13.94 -7.19
C SER A 60 8.28 13.41 -6.82
N TRP A 61 8.14 12.67 -5.71
CA TRP A 61 6.82 12.42 -5.14
C TRP A 61 6.27 13.72 -4.55
N GLY A 62 4.95 13.83 -4.51
CA GLY A 62 4.29 15.04 -4.05
C GLY A 62 3.08 14.77 -3.18
N ILE A 63 2.71 15.77 -2.39
CA ILE A 63 1.43 15.84 -1.71
C ILE A 63 0.72 17.07 -2.21
N THR A 64 -0.57 16.94 -2.49
CA THR A 64 -1.40 18.07 -2.91
C THR A 64 -2.69 18.09 -2.11
N ASP A 65 -3.20 19.29 -1.88
CA ASP A 65 -4.59 19.54 -1.52
C ASP A 65 -5.32 20.17 -2.72
N HIS A 66 -6.42 20.91 -2.49
CA HIS A 66 -7.17 21.60 -3.55
C HIS A 66 -6.47 22.83 -4.13
N THR A 67 -5.50 23.41 -3.43
CA THR A 67 -4.89 24.70 -3.76
C THR A 67 -3.38 24.63 -3.99
N ASP A 68 -2.70 23.76 -3.26
CA ASP A 68 -1.26 23.76 -3.11
C ASP A 68 -0.69 22.35 -3.31
N THR A 69 0.58 22.29 -3.76
CA THR A 69 1.31 21.03 -3.95
C THR A 69 2.74 21.20 -3.46
N VAL A 70 3.19 20.26 -2.62
CA VAL A 70 4.56 20.19 -2.11
C VAL A 70 5.24 18.93 -2.64
N TYR A 71 6.53 19.01 -2.94
CA TYR A 71 7.28 17.92 -3.54
C TYR A 71 8.52 17.58 -2.71
N PHE A 72 8.87 16.31 -2.73
CA PHE A 72 10.19 15.85 -2.30
C PHE A 72 11.23 16.25 -3.33
N ASP A 73 12.17 17.10 -2.92
CA ASP A 73 13.31 17.56 -3.72
C ASP A 73 14.64 16.87 -3.33
N VAL A 74 14.59 15.93 -2.39
CA VAL A 74 15.72 15.17 -1.86
C VAL A 74 15.67 13.70 -2.27
N ASP A 75 16.86 13.10 -2.45
CA ASP A 75 16.98 11.66 -2.69
C ASP A 75 16.75 10.88 -1.39
N VAL A 76 15.50 10.50 -1.21
CA VAL A 76 14.99 9.80 -0.04
C VAL A 76 14.47 8.45 -0.46
N THR A 77 14.74 7.44 0.35
CA THR A 77 14.19 6.09 0.19
C THR A 77 13.56 5.63 1.49
N VAL A 78 12.35 5.08 1.41
CA VAL A 78 11.62 4.51 2.54
C VAL A 78 11.53 3.00 2.36
N GLY A 79 12.05 2.24 3.31
CA GLY A 79 12.05 0.79 3.29
C GLY A 79 10.64 0.19 3.45
N SER A 80 10.50 -1.10 3.10
CA SER A 80 9.27 -1.85 3.30
C SER A 80 8.85 -1.86 4.77
N GLY A 81 7.61 -1.45 5.05
CA GLY A 81 7.03 -1.39 6.39
C GLY A 81 7.40 -0.15 7.20
N GLU A 82 8.32 0.70 6.71
CA GLU A 82 8.77 1.90 7.41
C GLU A 82 7.74 3.03 7.34
N PHE A 83 7.79 3.88 8.36
CA PHE A 83 7.02 5.11 8.47
C PHE A 83 7.89 6.32 8.09
N PHE A 84 7.26 7.40 7.66
CA PHE A 84 7.88 8.71 7.58
C PHE A 84 6.84 9.80 7.77
N ILE A 85 7.31 10.99 8.17
CA ILE A 85 6.46 12.14 8.48
C ILE A 85 6.78 13.30 7.57
N ILE A 86 5.75 14.04 7.17
CA ILE A 86 5.85 15.37 6.59
C ILE A 86 5.15 16.34 7.53
N THR A 87 5.80 17.46 7.87
CA THR A 87 5.33 18.40 8.90
C THR A 87 5.59 19.85 8.51
N GLU A 88 4.77 20.76 9.07
CA GLU A 88 4.92 22.22 8.94
C GLU A 88 6.25 22.72 9.51
N ASP A 89 6.70 22.17 10.64
CA ASP A 89 7.94 22.56 11.33
C ASP A 89 8.62 21.31 11.91
N SER A 90 9.70 20.88 11.24
CA SER A 90 10.44 19.69 11.65
C SER A 90 11.12 19.84 13.03
N LEU A 91 11.51 21.06 13.42
CA LEU A 91 12.11 21.31 14.73
C LEU A 91 11.03 21.31 15.82
N GLY A 92 9.91 21.98 15.57
CA GLY A 92 8.72 21.97 16.44
C GLY A 92 8.23 20.54 16.71
N PHE A 93 8.12 19.74 15.65
CA PHE A 93 7.75 18.32 15.75
C PHE A 93 8.73 17.55 16.65
N ARG A 94 10.04 17.66 16.40
CA ARG A 94 11.07 16.95 17.18
C ARG A 94 11.15 17.38 18.64
N ASN A 95 10.77 18.61 18.96
CA ASN A 95 10.72 19.08 20.35
C ASN A 95 9.58 18.44 21.15
N VAL A 96 8.46 18.13 20.50
CA VAL A 96 7.32 17.44 21.12
C VAL A 96 7.52 15.92 21.10
N TRP A 97 7.99 15.40 19.96
CA TRP A 97 8.11 13.96 19.67
C TRP A 97 9.57 13.52 19.55
N ALA A 98 10.36 13.79 20.59
CA ALA A 98 11.81 13.50 20.60
C ALA A 98 12.15 12.01 20.44
N GLU A 99 11.24 11.12 20.88
CA GLU A 99 11.40 9.67 20.83
C GLU A 99 10.89 9.03 19.52
N ALA A 100 10.31 9.81 18.60
CA ALA A 100 9.78 9.29 17.35
C ALA A 100 10.92 8.89 16.39
N VAL A 101 11.04 7.59 16.08
CA VAL A 101 12.17 7.03 15.31
C VAL A 101 11.78 6.75 13.86
N CYS A 102 11.60 7.81 13.07
CA CYS A 102 11.51 7.74 11.61
C CYS A 102 12.03 9.05 10.98
N GLN A 103 12.05 9.09 9.65
CA GLN A 103 12.42 10.29 8.93
C GLN A 103 11.29 11.33 8.99
N VAL A 104 11.65 12.59 9.18
CA VAL A 104 10.73 13.72 9.29
C VAL A 104 11.17 14.75 8.25
N TYR A 105 10.25 15.15 7.38
CA TYR A 105 10.49 16.03 6.26
C TYR A 105 9.69 17.32 6.38
N GLU A 106 10.33 18.42 6.03
CA GLU A 106 9.74 19.75 5.88
C GLU A 106 10.00 20.16 4.43
N LEU A 107 8.97 20.13 3.58
CA LEU A 107 9.09 20.20 2.13
C LEU A 107 9.04 21.65 1.58
N GLY A 108 9.42 22.62 2.40
CA GLY A 108 9.30 24.05 2.09
C GLY A 108 7.97 24.62 2.54
N ASP A 109 7.11 25.04 1.60
CA ASP A 109 5.77 25.52 1.92
C ASP A 109 4.93 24.41 2.57
N TRP A 110 3.97 24.77 3.42
CA TRP A 110 3.09 23.82 4.11
C TRP A 110 1.67 23.85 3.58
N LEU A 111 1.13 22.65 3.33
CA LEU A 111 -0.28 22.42 3.05
C LEU A 111 -1.05 22.50 4.37
N THR A 112 -1.55 23.69 4.72
CA THR A 112 -2.24 23.91 5.99
C THR A 112 -3.44 22.97 6.13
N LEU A 113 -3.44 22.13 7.16
CA LEU A 113 -4.47 21.12 7.37
C LEU A 113 -5.73 21.74 7.95
N ASN A 114 -6.80 21.76 7.16
CA ASN A 114 -8.04 22.40 7.58
C ASN A 114 -8.76 21.61 8.68
N ASN A 115 -8.84 22.17 9.89
CA ASN A 115 -9.60 21.63 11.03
C ASN A 115 -11.07 21.24 10.70
N ALA A 116 -11.70 21.89 9.72
CA ALA A 116 -13.06 21.61 9.29
C ALA A 116 -13.17 20.40 8.33
N GLY A 117 -12.07 20.02 7.72
CA GLY A 117 -11.95 18.97 6.72
C GLY A 117 -11.05 19.37 5.56
N ASP A 118 -10.38 18.38 4.98
CA ASP A 118 -9.46 18.55 3.87
C ASP A 118 -9.47 17.35 2.91
N SER A 119 -8.92 17.53 1.71
CA SER A 119 -8.69 16.45 0.74
C SER A 119 -7.22 16.41 0.37
N LEU A 120 -6.53 15.38 0.83
CA LEU A 120 -5.10 15.21 0.62
C LEU A 120 -4.86 14.07 -0.36
N PHE A 121 -3.96 14.29 -1.31
CA PHE A 121 -3.61 13.32 -2.33
C PHE A 121 -2.09 13.13 -2.35
N LEU A 122 -1.66 11.86 -2.32
CA LEU A 122 -0.28 11.46 -2.51
C LEU A 122 -0.05 11.14 -3.98
N LEU A 123 0.93 11.79 -4.58
CA LEU A 123 1.30 11.70 -5.98
C LEU A 123 2.64 10.97 -6.12
N ASP A 124 2.74 10.08 -7.10
CA ASP A 124 4.02 9.48 -7.49
C ASP A 124 4.90 10.44 -8.32
N GLU A 125 6.08 9.98 -8.72
CA GLU A 125 7.04 10.74 -9.53
C GLU A 125 6.52 11.14 -10.92
N HIS A 126 5.38 10.59 -11.35
CA HIS A 126 4.70 10.92 -12.61
C HIS A 126 3.46 11.80 -12.39
N ASN A 127 3.25 12.34 -11.17
CA ASN A 127 2.07 13.09 -10.74
C ASN A 127 0.76 12.30 -10.82
N LEU A 128 0.81 10.98 -10.66
CA LEU A 128 -0.38 10.15 -10.61
C LEU A 128 -0.75 9.84 -9.16
N GLU A 129 -2.03 9.94 -8.82
CA GLU A 129 -2.54 9.61 -7.47
C GLU A 129 -2.22 8.15 -7.10
N VAL A 130 -1.50 7.97 -5.99
CA VAL A 130 -1.19 6.69 -5.37
C VAL A 130 -2.18 6.37 -4.26
N GLU A 131 -2.49 7.39 -3.44
CA GLU A 131 -3.38 7.30 -2.30
C GLU A 131 -4.00 8.67 -2.04
N SER A 132 -5.14 8.70 -1.34
CA SER A 132 -5.73 9.94 -0.85
C SER A 132 -6.63 9.72 0.34
N VAL A 133 -6.90 10.79 1.06
CA VAL A 133 -7.78 10.85 2.23
C VAL A 133 -8.63 12.11 2.14
N ILE A 134 -9.90 12.01 2.52
CA ILE A 134 -10.82 13.14 2.57
C ILE A 134 -11.45 13.13 3.95
N TYR A 135 -10.85 13.85 4.90
CA TYR A 135 -11.36 13.90 6.27
C TYR A 135 -12.26 15.12 6.45
N THR A 136 -13.21 15.03 7.37
CA THR A 136 -14.11 16.13 7.75
C THR A 136 -14.13 16.26 9.26
N SER A 137 -14.57 17.42 9.77
CA SER A 137 -14.56 17.70 11.22
C SER A 137 -15.22 16.63 12.11
N ASP A 138 -16.19 15.87 11.58
CA ASP A 138 -16.88 14.79 12.27
C ASP A 138 -16.07 13.49 12.39
N TRP A 139 -14.98 13.33 11.64
CA TRP A 139 -13.99 12.27 11.85
C TRP A 139 -13.31 12.42 13.20
N PHE A 140 -13.19 13.67 13.65
CA PHE A 140 -12.67 13.99 14.98
C PHE A 140 -13.74 14.00 16.08
N SER A 141 -14.95 13.49 15.81
CA SER A 141 -16.02 13.46 16.80
C SER A 141 -15.63 12.54 17.96
N GLY A 142 -15.40 13.13 19.14
CA GLY A 142 -14.93 12.41 20.32
C GLY A 142 -13.41 12.39 20.49
N CYS A 143 -12.66 13.02 19.57
CA CYS A 143 -11.23 13.28 19.76
C CYS A 143 -11.06 14.64 20.46
N ASP A 144 -10.28 14.66 21.54
CA ASP A 144 -9.82 15.92 22.14
C ASP A 144 -8.90 16.68 21.17
N ARG A 145 -8.66 17.97 21.44
CA ARG A 145 -7.66 18.73 20.68
C ARG A 145 -6.26 18.20 21.03
N GLY A 146 -5.37 18.12 20.03
CA GLY A 146 -4.08 17.47 20.15
C GLY A 146 -4.12 15.96 19.91
N VAL A 147 -5.31 15.38 19.74
CA VAL A 147 -5.46 13.96 19.36
C VAL A 147 -5.55 13.83 17.84
N SER A 148 -4.64 13.04 17.27
CA SER A 148 -4.55 12.76 15.83
C SER A 148 -5.64 11.78 15.36
N LEU A 149 -5.83 11.73 14.04
CA LEU A 149 -6.56 10.65 13.38
C LEU A 149 -5.59 9.57 12.92
N GLU A 150 -5.78 8.37 13.42
CA GLU A 150 -5.02 7.20 13.03
C GLU A 150 -5.86 6.29 12.13
N ARG A 151 -5.25 5.75 11.08
CA ARG A 151 -5.87 4.76 10.20
C ARG A 151 -6.02 3.42 10.90
N VAL A 152 -7.17 2.78 10.70
CA VAL A 152 -7.54 1.53 11.37
C VAL A 152 -7.09 0.28 10.57
N ASN A 153 -7.37 0.27 9.27
CA ASN A 153 -7.00 -0.78 8.33
C ASN A 153 -6.13 -0.19 7.21
N SER A 154 -4.85 -0.57 7.18
CA SER A 154 -3.89 -0.17 6.14
C SER A 154 -4.34 -0.53 4.72
N PHE A 155 -5.22 -1.52 4.58
CA PHE A 155 -5.76 -1.97 3.29
C PHE A 155 -7.23 -1.61 3.09
N GLY A 156 -7.88 -1.00 4.09
CA GLY A 156 -9.23 -0.47 3.98
C GLY A 156 -9.27 0.78 3.11
N ASP A 157 -10.47 1.21 2.74
CA ASP A 157 -10.64 2.48 2.03
C ASP A 157 -10.23 3.64 2.95
N SER A 158 -9.29 4.47 2.50
CA SER A 158 -8.82 5.65 3.22
C SER A 158 -9.81 6.80 3.17
N ARG A 159 -10.81 6.76 2.29
CA ARG A 159 -11.89 7.75 2.20
C ARG A 159 -13.09 7.38 3.07
N ASP A 160 -13.11 6.18 3.65
CA ASP A 160 -14.15 5.75 4.57
C ASP A 160 -13.81 6.21 5.99
N LYS A 161 -14.70 7.01 6.59
CA LYS A 161 -14.57 7.49 7.96
C LYS A 161 -14.41 6.35 8.96
N GLU A 162 -15.08 5.22 8.75
CA GLU A 162 -15.01 4.07 9.67
C GLU A 162 -13.62 3.42 9.69
N ASN A 163 -12.77 3.77 8.72
CA ASN A 163 -11.37 3.34 8.67
C ASN A 163 -10.40 4.30 9.39
N TRP A 164 -10.92 5.29 10.12
CA TRP A 164 -10.14 6.25 10.89
C TRP A 164 -10.69 6.39 12.29
N TRP A 165 -9.80 6.55 13.26
CA TRP A 165 -10.16 6.71 14.67
C TRP A 165 -9.24 7.69 15.35
N CYS A 166 -9.72 8.32 16.44
CA CYS A 166 -8.83 9.07 17.32
C CYS A 166 -7.71 8.16 17.84
N SER A 167 -6.49 8.69 17.93
CA SER A 167 -5.45 7.99 18.70
C SER A 167 -5.94 7.64 20.10
N ARG A 168 -5.60 6.43 20.55
CA ARG A 168 -5.79 5.96 21.93
C ARG A 168 -4.51 5.98 22.74
N SER A 169 -3.42 6.47 22.14
CA SER A 169 -2.17 6.73 22.84
C SER A 169 -2.43 7.71 23.99
N PRO A 170 -1.86 7.49 25.19
CA PRO A 170 -1.90 8.48 26.27
C PRO A 170 -1.31 9.84 25.86
N ASP A 171 -0.42 9.85 24.87
CA ASP A 171 0.23 11.05 24.34
C ASP A 171 -0.59 11.73 23.23
N GLY A 172 -1.70 11.12 22.80
CA GLY A 172 -2.62 11.68 21.79
C GLY A 172 -2.27 11.38 20.33
N ALA A 173 -1.13 10.74 20.06
CA ALA A 173 -0.69 10.33 18.73
C ALA A 173 0.32 9.17 18.81
N THR A 174 0.66 8.57 17.67
CA THR A 174 1.64 7.47 17.53
C THR A 174 2.69 7.68 16.45
N PRO A 175 3.35 8.85 16.37
CA PRO A 175 4.30 9.10 15.30
C PRO A 175 5.43 8.07 15.27
N CYS A 176 5.78 7.66 14.05
CA CYS A 176 6.76 6.66 13.71
C CYS A 176 6.51 5.27 14.33
N SER A 177 5.28 4.97 14.72
CA SER A 177 4.91 3.74 15.44
C SER A 177 3.61 3.15 14.91
N GLU A 178 3.28 1.93 15.33
CA GLU A 178 1.97 1.34 14.98
C GLU A 178 0.84 2.08 15.70
N ASN A 179 -0.21 2.41 14.95
CA ASN A 179 -1.43 3.03 15.44
C ASN A 179 -2.06 2.26 16.61
N THR A 180 -2.66 3.01 17.54
CA THR A 180 -3.36 2.53 18.74
C THR A 180 -4.87 2.38 18.55
N THR A 181 -5.38 2.62 17.34
CA THR A 181 -6.77 2.32 16.96
C THR A 181 -7.15 0.89 17.31
N PRO A 182 -8.45 0.62 17.56
CA PRO A 182 -8.91 -0.76 17.61
C PRO A 182 -8.60 -1.38 16.25
N GLN A 183 -7.53 -2.19 16.16
CA GLN A 183 -7.16 -2.85 14.90
C GLN A 183 -8.44 -3.34 14.26
N ALA A 184 -8.74 -2.84 13.05
CA ALA A 184 -9.76 -3.47 12.23
C ALA A 184 -9.36 -4.92 12.23
N SER A 185 -10.19 -5.76 12.82
CA SER A 185 -9.89 -7.18 12.90
C SER A 185 -9.45 -7.59 11.51
N TRP A 186 -8.22 -8.07 11.35
CA TRP A 186 -7.42 -7.97 10.12
C TRP A 186 -8.16 -8.49 8.87
N GLU A 187 -9.13 -7.76 8.34
CA GLU A 187 -10.07 -8.35 7.38
C GLU A 187 -9.37 -8.64 6.04
N ASN A 188 -8.18 -8.06 5.84
CA ASN A 188 -7.41 -8.17 4.61
C ASN A 188 -5.98 -8.65 4.92
N VAL A 189 -5.72 -9.93 4.63
CA VAL A 189 -4.35 -10.44 4.43
C VAL A 189 -3.87 -9.91 3.08
N LEU A 190 -2.67 -9.35 3.03
CA LEU A 190 -2.06 -8.96 1.76
C LEU A 190 -1.28 -10.12 1.14
N MET A 191 -1.26 -10.13 -0.18
CA MET A 191 -0.45 -11.01 -1.01
C MET A 191 0.24 -10.17 -2.06
N ASN A 192 1.56 -10.31 -2.18
CA ASN A 192 2.33 -9.81 -3.31
C ASN A 192 2.90 -10.98 -4.10
N ILE A 193 3.05 -10.77 -5.41
CA ILE A 193 3.57 -11.77 -6.32
C ILE A 193 4.62 -11.12 -7.22
N THR A 194 5.87 -11.53 -7.07
CA THR A 194 7.00 -10.97 -7.83
C THR A 194 7.84 -12.08 -8.45
N PRO A 195 8.21 -12.00 -9.73
CA PRO A 195 7.74 -11.03 -10.71
C PRO A 195 6.32 -11.34 -11.19
N ASN A 196 5.60 -10.32 -11.66
CA ASN A 196 4.28 -10.46 -12.25
C ASN A 196 4.11 -9.43 -13.40
N PRO A 197 4.16 -9.85 -14.68
CA PRO A 197 4.23 -11.24 -15.18
C PRO A 197 5.57 -11.93 -14.90
N PHE A 198 5.59 -13.27 -14.88
CA PHE A 198 6.82 -14.08 -14.86
C PHE A 198 6.89 -15.10 -16.01
N ASP A 199 8.12 -15.43 -16.43
CA ASP A 199 8.38 -16.53 -17.36
C ASP A 199 8.82 -17.80 -16.61
N PRO A 200 7.96 -18.84 -16.52
CA PRO A 200 8.25 -20.04 -15.72
C PRO A 200 9.42 -20.89 -16.25
N ARG A 201 9.96 -20.56 -17.43
CA ARG A 201 11.17 -21.19 -17.98
C ARG A 201 12.46 -20.51 -17.49
N GLN A 202 12.36 -19.28 -17.01
CA GLN A 202 13.51 -18.49 -16.58
C GLN A 202 13.51 -18.27 -15.07
N GLU A 203 12.33 -18.08 -14.47
CA GLU A 203 12.17 -17.68 -13.09
C GLU A 203 10.91 -18.30 -12.45
N GLN A 204 10.74 -18.08 -11.15
CA GLN A 204 9.55 -18.47 -10.39
C GLN A 204 8.89 -17.21 -9.83
N ALA A 205 7.58 -17.24 -9.64
CA ALA A 205 6.89 -16.21 -8.90
C ALA A 205 7.05 -16.46 -7.39
N ALA A 206 7.71 -15.56 -6.70
CA ALA A 206 7.66 -15.44 -5.24
C ALA A 206 6.27 -14.92 -4.84
N ILE A 207 5.69 -15.51 -3.80
CA ILE A 207 4.38 -15.19 -3.26
C ILE A 207 4.58 -14.84 -1.80
N GLU A 208 4.47 -13.55 -1.50
CA GLU A 208 4.71 -13.01 -0.17
C GLU A 208 3.40 -12.66 0.50
N LEU A 209 3.22 -13.10 1.75
CA LEU A 209 2.03 -12.90 2.57
C LEU A 209 2.36 -12.05 3.79
N TYR A 210 1.57 -11.00 4.03
CA TYR A 210 1.55 -10.30 5.31
C TYR A 210 0.54 -10.96 6.24
N LEU A 211 1.03 -11.77 7.16
CA LEU A 211 0.20 -12.56 8.05
C LEU A 211 -0.13 -11.81 9.34
N PRO A 212 -1.36 -11.94 9.87
CA PRO A 212 -1.70 -11.46 11.20
C PRO A 212 -0.89 -12.22 12.27
N ARG A 213 -0.69 -11.60 13.44
CA ARG A 213 0.13 -12.20 14.52
C ARG A 213 -0.41 -13.55 14.99
N GLU A 214 -1.72 -13.76 14.92
CA GLU A 214 -2.42 -14.99 15.27
C GLU A 214 -2.40 -16.07 14.17
N ALA A 215 -1.77 -15.82 13.01
CA ALA A 215 -1.72 -16.80 11.93
C ALA A 215 -0.94 -18.06 12.34
N THR A 216 -1.59 -19.20 12.21
CA THR A 216 -1.04 -20.52 12.53
C THR A 216 -0.79 -21.37 11.30
N ARG A 217 -1.66 -21.27 10.28
CA ARG A 217 -1.62 -22.11 9.09
C ARG A 217 -1.92 -21.33 7.82
N VAL A 218 -1.33 -21.76 6.70
CA VAL A 218 -1.55 -21.19 5.37
C VAL A 218 -1.88 -22.31 4.37
N THR A 219 -2.88 -22.06 3.54
CA THR A 219 -3.19 -22.85 2.35
C THR A 219 -3.12 -21.95 1.12
N LEU A 220 -2.33 -22.32 0.12
CA LEU A 220 -2.13 -21.58 -1.12
C LEU A 220 -2.48 -22.45 -2.32
N LYS A 221 -3.41 -21.95 -3.15
CA LYS A 221 -3.92 -22.66 -4.32
C LYS A 221 -3.92 -21.75 -5.53
N VAL A 222 -3.58 -22.31 -6.68
CA VAL A 222 -3.60 -21.64 -7.98
C VAL A 222 -4.79 -22.12 -8.78
N TYR A 223 -5.54 -21.17 -9.36
CA TYR A 223 -6.70 -21.43 -10.20
C TYR A 223 -6.54 -20.76 -11.56
N ASP A 224 -7.17 -21.33 -12.59
CA ASP A 224 -7.40 -20.63 -13.86
C ASP A 224 -8.59 -19.64 -13.73
N LEU A 225 -8.85 -18.85 -14.77
CA LEU A 225 -9.97 -17.89 -14.79
C LEU A 225 -11.36 -18.55 -14.77
N ASP A 226 -11.45 -19.83 -15.14
CA ASP A 226 -12.69 -20.63 -15.03
C ASP A 226 -12.90 -21.14 -13.59
N GLY A 227 -11.99 -20.84 -12.65
CA GLY A 227 -12.03 -21.30 -11.27
C GLY A 227 -11.59 -22.75 -11.07
N ARG A 228 -10.97 -23.39 -12.07
CA ARG A 228 -10.44 -24.76 -11.93
C ARG A 228 -9.12 -24.76 -11.19
N LEU A 229 -8.95 -25.69 -10.26
CA LEU A 229 -7.71 -25.86 -9.50
C LEU A 229 -6.58 -26.35 -10.41
N VAL A 230 -5.53 -25.55 -10.51
CA VAL A 230 -4.31 -25.80 -11.30
C VAL A 230 -3.25 -26.48 -10.45
N ARG A 231 -2.94 -25.91 -9.28
CA ARG A 231 -1.87 -26.36 -8.38
C ARG A 231 -2.22 -26.03 -6.93
N ILE A 232 -1.77 -26.87 -6.01
CA ILE A 232 -1.70 -26.55 -4.57
C ILE A 232 -0.22 -26.29 -4.27
N ILE A 233 0.09 -25.12 -3.72
CA ILE A 233 1.46 -24.70 -3.36
C ILE A 233 1.74 -25.06 -1.90
N ALA A 234 0.76 -24.80 -1.04
CA ALA A 234 0.79 -25.16 0.38
C ALA A 234 -0.60 -25.65 0.79
N ASP A 235 -0.66 -26.72 1.58
CA ASP A 235 -1.92 -27.27 2.07
C ASP A 235 -1.89 -27.38 3.59
N ASN A 236 -2.54 -26.43 4.27
CA ASN A 236 -2.56 -26.34 5.72
C ASN A 236 -1.15 -26.42 6.36
N GLU A 237 -0.19 -25.75 5.73
CA GLU A 237 1.19 -25.67 6.20
C GLU A 237 1.30 -24.68 7.35
N ARG A 238 2.35 -24.79 8.18
CA ARG A 238 2.63 -23.78 9.21
C ARG A 238 2.74 -22.40 8.55
N ALA A 239 2.20 -21.37 9.21
CA ALA A 239 2.28 -19.99 8.77
C ALA A 239 3.71 -19.62 8.36
N SER A 240 3.85 -19.26 7.08
CA SER A 240 5.07 -18.78 6.43
C SER A 240 4.71 -17.55 5.60
N THR A 241 5.61 -16.59 5.51
CA THR A 241 5.38 -15.35 4.76
C THR A 241 5.82 -15.47 3.30
N LEU A 242 6.58 -16.50 2.91
CA LEU A 242 7.10 -16.65 1.54
C LEU A 242 6.84 -18.05 0.98
N PHE A 243 6.36 -18.08 -0.25
CA PHE A 243 6.15 -19.28 -1.07
C PHE A 243 6.58 -19.01 -2.51
N HIS A 244 6.68 -20.06 -3.32
CA HIS A 244 7.02 -19.94 -4.73
C HIS A 244 6.08 -20.75 -5.62
N TRP A 245 5.80 -20.23 -6.81
CA TRP A 245 5.18 -20.99 -7.89
C TRP A 245 6.04 -20.97 -9.14
N ASP A 246 6.34 -22.15 -9.66
CA ASP A 246 7.17 -22.36 -10.85
C ASP A 246 6.36 -22.40 -12.16
N GLY A 247 5.08 -22.03 -12.11
CA GLY A 247 4.19 -22.04 -13.27
C GLY A 247 3.81 -23.45 -13.73
N LYS A 248 3.92 -24.48 -12.89
CA LYS A 248 3.46 -25.84 -13.21
C LYS A 248 2.10 -26.18 -12.59
N ASP A 249 1.37 -27.05 -13.29
CA ASP A 249 0.13 -27.67 -12.82
C ASP A 249 0.41 -28.87 -11.89
N LYS A 250 -0.66 -29.53 -11.42
CA LYS A 250 -0.59 -30.75 -10.59
C LYS A 250 0.05 -31.98 -11.26
N ARG A 251 0.36 -31.93 -12.56
CA ARG A 251 1.03 -33.00 -13.32
C ARG A 251 2.49 -32.63 -13.64
N ASP A 252 3.02 -31.60 -12.97
CA ASP A 252 4.34 -31.01 -13.20
C ASP A 252 4.55 -30.55 -14.64
N LYS A 253 3.47 -30.14 -15.33
CA LYS A 253 3.54 -29.52 -16.65
C LYS A 253 3.39 -28.02 -16.54
N TYR A 254 4.21 -27.29 -17.29
CA TYR A 254 4.05 -25.84 -17.42
C TYR A 254 2.65 -25.49 -17.92
N VAL A 255 2.02 -24.54 -17.26
CA VAL A 255 0.73 -24.01 -17.66
C VAL A 255 0.87 -23.14 -18.91
N LEU A 256 -0.24 -22.91 -19.61
CA LEU A 256 -0.24 -22.03 -20.77
C LEU A 256 -0.02 -20.58 -20.33
N SER A 257 0.52 -19.76 -21.22
CA SER A 257 0.57 -18.31 -20.97
C SER A 257 -0.85 -17.77 -20.80
N GLY A 258 -1.07 -16.95 -19.77
CA GLY A 258 -2.40 -16.49 -19.37
C GLY A 258 -2.41 -15.93 -17.96
N VAL A 259 -3.59 -15.51 -17.53
CA VAL A 259 -3.83 -15.02 -16.16
C VAL A 259 -4.29 -16.18 -15.29
N TYR A 260 -3.72 -16.28 -14.10
CA TYR A 260 -4.09 -17.24 -13.06
C TYR A 260 -4.39 -16.47 -11.78
N VAL A 261 -5.12 -17.11 -10.86
CA VAL A 261 -5.46 -16.53 -9.56
C VAL A 261 -4.81 -17.37 -8.47
N ILE A 262 -3.99 -16.74 -7.63
CA ILE A 262 -3.50 -17.35 -6.39
C ILE A 262 -4.48 -16.98 -5.28
N PHE A 263 -4.97 -17.99 -4.58
CA PHE A 263 -5.82 -17.87 -3.42
C PHE A 263 -5.06 -18.34 -2.19
N ALA A 264 -4.98 -17.50 -1.17
CA ALA A 264 -4.50 -17.87 0.15
C ALA A 264 -5.67 -17.95 1.13
N ARG A 265 -5.66 -18.97 1.99
CA ARG A 265 -6.47 -19.08 3.20
C ARG A 265 -5.52 -19.17 4.39
N ILE A 266 -5.74 -18.33 5.38
CA ILE A 266 -4.90 -18.19 6.57
C ILE A 266 -5.77 -18.59 7.76
N GLU A 267 -5.32 -19.56 8.55
CA GLU A 267 -6.03 -19.98 9.77
C GLU A 267 -5.27 -19.48 11.02
N GLY A 268 -6.02 -19.01 12.00
CA GLY A 268 -5.57 -18.57 13.32
C GLY A 268 -6.77 -18.57 14.27
N ASP A 269 -6.85 -17.59 15.19
CA ASP A 269 -8.06 -17.35 15.98
C ASP A 269 -9.26 -16.99 15.09
N ARG A 270 -8.97 -16.42 13.92
CA ARG A 270 -9.91 -16.17 12.82
C ARG A 270 -9.38 -16.77 11.52
N VAL A 271 -10.26 -16.92 10.53
CA VAL A 271 -9.89 -17.37 9.19
C VAL A 271 -9.94 -16.19 8.24
N PHE A 272 -8.85 -15.96 7.53
CA PHE A 272 -8.72 -14.93 6.51
C PHE A 272 -8.51 -15.54 5.13
N SER A 273 -8.85 -14.80 4.08
CA SER A 273 -8.54 -15.22 2.72
C SER A 273 -8.27 -14.05 1.79
N VAL A 274 -7.33 -14.21 0.87
CA VAL A 274 -6.98 -13.21 -0.15
C VAL A 274 -6.80 -13.89 -1.51
N LYS A 275 -7.10 -13.15 -2.57
CA LYS A 275 -6.88 -13.55 -3.96
C LYS A 275 -6.03 -12.51 -4.66
N HIS A 276 -5.05 -12.96 -5.43
CA HIS A 276 -4.27 -12.08 -6.29
C HIS A 276 -4.06 -12.72 -7.67
N SER A 277 -4.19 -11.92 -8.72
CA SER A 277 -3.92 -12.39 -10.08
C SER A 277 -2.41 -12.42 -10.35
N VAL A 278 -1.96 -13.44 -11.07
CA VAL A 278 -0.60 -13.57 -11.58
C VAL A 278 -0.64 -13.89 -13.07
N VAL A 279 0.23 -13.24 -13.84
CA VAL A 279 0.33 -13.44 -15.28
C VAL A 279 1.53 -14.32 -15.60
N VAL A 280 1.28 -15.44 -16.27
CA VAL A 280 2.31 -16.33 -16.82
C VAL A 280 2.51 -15.95 -18.28
N GLY A 281 3.72 -15.57 -18.67
CA GLY A 281 4.00 -15.09 -20.02
C GLY A 281 5.45 -15.29 -20.41
N ARG A 282 5.72 -15.42 -21.71
CA ARG A 282 7.10 -15.43 -22.21
C ARG A 282 7.64 -14.01 -22.22
N ARG A 283 8.79 -13.77 -21.60
CA ARG A 283 9.59 -12.58 -21.91
C ARG A 283 10.14 -12.76 -23.32
N ARG A 284 9.80 -11.84 -24.23
CA ARG A 284 10.39 -11.78 -25.58
C ARG A 284 11.66 -10.96 -25.55
#